data_AF-A0A2D8B9W8-F1
#
_entry.id   AF-A0A2D8B9W8-F1
#
_cell.length_a   1.000
_cell.length_b   1.000
_cell.length_c   1.000
_cell.angle_alpha   90.00
_cell.angle_beta   90.00
_cell.angle_gamma   90.00
#
_symmetry.space_group_name_H-M   'P 1'
#
loop_
_entity.id
_entity.type
_entity.pdbx_description
1 polymer ?
#
loop_
_entity_poly.entity_id
_entity_poly.type
_entity_poly.pdbx_seq_one_letter_code
_entity_poly.pdbx_strand_id
1 'polypeptide(L)'
;MLQLSAAEAANVPMAGTARAIVANMVTGVSEGFTRKLELVGVGYRATMQGKDLNLSLGFSHPVVFQAPEGITLATPSQTEILVTGADKQQVGEVAAKIRAFRKPEPYKGKGIRYSGEKIIMKEAKKA
;
A
#
# COMPACT_ATOMS: atom_id res chain seq x y z
N MET A 1 6.56 33.98 1.31
CA MET A 1 5.35 33.47 1.99
C MET A 1 4.30 33.26 0.90
N LEU A 2 3.99 32.01 0.54
CA LEU A 2 3.06 31.72 -0.56
C LEU A 2 1.63 32.08 -0.13
N GLN A 3 1.07 33.15 -0.69
CA GLN A 3 -0.34 33.52 -0.53
C GLN A 3 -1.20 32.61 -1.42
N LEU A 4 -1.73 31.52 -0.85
CA LEU A 4 -2.80 30.72 -1.48
C LEU A 4 -4.14 31.47 -1.32
N SER A 5 -4.31 32.56 -2.07
CA SER A 5 -5.59 33.25 -2.17
C SER A 5 -6.47 32.56 -3.22
N ALA A 6 -7.64 32.07 -2.81
CA ALA A 6 -8.64 31.47 -3.70
C ALA A 6 -9.41 32.50 -4.57
N ALA A 7 -8.98 33.76 -4.55
CA ALA A 7 -9.60 34.84 -5.33
C ALA A 7 -9.37 34.71 -6.85
N GLU A 8 -8.32 33.99 -7.26
CA GLU A 8 -7.97 33.81 -8.67
C GLU A 8 -8.24 32.37 -9.12
N ALA A 9 -8.87 32.20 -10.28
CA ALA A 9 -9.25 30.89 -10.84
C ALA A 9 -8.05 29.92 -11.01
N ALA A 10 -6.85 30.45 -11.26
CA ALA A 10 -5.62 29.66 -11.40
C ALA A 10 -5.14 29.02 -10.07
N ASN A 11 -5.49 29.61 -8.93
CA ASN A 11 -5.06 29.14 -7.60
C ASN A 11 -6.05 28.14 -6.98
N VAL A 12 -7.25 28.02 -7.55
CA VAL A 12 -8.32 27.12 -7.07
C VAL A 12 -7.86 25.65 -7.00
N PRO A 13 -7.14 25.08 -7.98
CA PRO A 13 -6.64 23.71 -7.90
C PRO A 13 -5.67 23.51 -6.72
N MET A 14 -4.74 24.46 -6.51
CA MET A 14 -3.76 24.40 -5.41
C MET A 14 -4.43 24.54 -4.05
N ALA A 15 -5.43 25.42 -3.91
CA ALA A 15 -6.22 25.57 -2.71
C ALA A 15 -7.01 24.28 -2.38
N GLY A 16 -7.57 23.62 -3.40
CA GLY A 16 -8.23 22.32 -3.26
C GLY A 16 -7.29 21.22 -2.75
N THR A 17 -6.09 21.12 -3.33
CA THR A 17 -5.06 20.17 -2.89
C THR A 17 -4.60 20.46 -1.47
N ALA A 18 -4.34 21.72 -1.13
CA ALA A 18 -3.92 22.13 0.22
C ALA A 18 -4.99 21.76 1.27
N ARG A 19 -6.27 22.06 0.98
CA ARG A 19 -7.40 21.65 1.83
C ARG A 19 -7.44 20.13 2.01
N ALA A 20 -7.28 19.36 0.94
CA ALA A 20 -7.30 17.91 1.00
C ALA A 20 -6.14 17.33 1.83
N ILE A 21 -4.94 17.89 1.70
CA ILE A 21 -3.78 17.50 2.51
C ILE A 21 -4.05 17.75 4.00
N VAL A 22 -4.51 18.95 4.36
CA VAL A 22 -4.83 19.29 5.75
C VAL A 22 -5.95 18.41 6.30
N ALA A 23 -7.00 18.17 5.53
CA ALA A 23 -8.07 17.26 5.94
C ALA A 23 -7.55 15.84 6.21
N ASN A 24 -6.68 15.31 5.33
CA ASN A 24 -6.05 14.00 5.56
C ASN A 24 -5.15 14.00 6.80
N MET A 25 -4.45 15.10 7.10
CA MET A 25 -3.64 15.21 8.34
C MET A 25 -4.53 15.11 9.59
N VAL A 26 -5.67 15.81 9.61
CA VAL A 26 -6.62 15.76 10.72
C VAL A 26 -7.19 14.35 10.90
N THR A 27 -7.67 13.73 9.82
CA THR A 27 -8.16 12.35 9.87
C THR A 27 -7.07 11.34 10.27
N GLY A 28 -5.84 11.58 9.84
CA GLY A 28 -4.68 10.74 10.13
C GLY A 28 -4.34 10.66 11.62
N VAL A 29 -4.48 11.76 12.36
CA VAL A 29 -4.25 11.76 13.82
C VAL A 29 -5.44 11.24 14.63
N SER A 30 -6.67 11.33 14.10
CA SER A 30 -7.87 10.87 14.80
C SER A 30 -8.15 9.37 14.61
N GLU A 31 -8.16 8.92 13.36
CA GLU A 31 -8.57 7.56 12.96
C GLU A 31 -7.39 6.73 12.44
N GLY A 32 -6.39 7.40 11.85
CA GLY A 32 -5.30 6.74 11.14
C GLY A 32 -5.71 6.15 9.81
N PHE A 33 -4.72 5.74 9.01
CA PHE A 33 -4.94 5.11 7.72
C PHE A 33 -4.51 3.65 7.76
N THR A 34 -5.32 2.79 7.16
CA THR A 34 -5.03 1.36 7.02
C THR A 34 -5.14 0.96 5.55
N ARG A 35 -4.12 0.26 5.04
CA ARG A 35 -4.15 -0.39 3.72
C ARG A 35 -3.96 -1.89 3.90
N LYS A 36 -4.91 -2.65 3.38
CA LYS A 36 -4.88 -4.11 3.37
C LYS A 36 -4.30 -4.62 2.05
N LEU A 37 -3.27 -5.45 2.14
CA LEU A 37 -2.66 -6.17 1.03
C LEU A 37 -2.89 -7.67 1.21
N GLU A 38 -3.15 -8.35 0.10
CA GLU A 38 -3.37 -9.80 0.07
C GLU A 38 -2.30 -10.46 -0.79
N LEU A 39 -1.71 -11.53 -0.26
CA LEU A 39 -0.81 -12.40 -0.99
C LEU A 39 -1.62 -13.53 -1.61
N VAL A 40 -1.59 -13.62 -2.93
CA VAL A 40 -2.22 -14.73 -3.66
C VAL A 40 -1.16 -15.53 -4.39
N GLY A 41 -1.02 -16.80 -4.00
CA GLY A 41 -0.07 -17.72 -4.60
C GLY A 41 0.21 -18.89 -3.67
N VAL A 42 0.50 -20.04 -4.26
CA VAL A 42 0.88 -21.24 -3.48
C VAL A 42 2.28 -21.02 -2.93
N GLY A 43 2.42 -21.13 -1.60
CA GLY A 43 3.69 -20.92 -0.90
C GLY A 43 4.05 -19.45 -0.63
N TYR A 44 3.15 -18.51 -0.96
CA TYR A 44 3.38 -17.10 -0.63
C TYR A 44 2.95 -16.82 0.79
N ARG A 45 3.88 -16.30 1.59
CA ARG A 45 3.64 -15.97 2.99
C ARG A 45 4.39 -14.71 3.40
N ALA A 46 3.77 -13.94 4.27
CA ALA A 46 4.34 -12.82 4.97
C ALA A 46 4.48 -13.18 6.45
N THR A 47 5.64 -12.92 7.04
CA THR A 47 5.89 -13.10 8.46
C THR A 47 6.54 -11.85 9.03
N MET A 48 6.08 -11.43 10.20
CA MET A 48 6.73 -10.35 10.94
C MET A 48 8.01 -10.87 11.61
N GLN A 49 9.12 -10.18 11.39
CA GLN A 49 10.39 -10.35 12.08
C GLN A 49 10.66 -9.12 12.94
N GLY A 50 10.04 -9.08 14.12
CA GLY A 50 10.07 -7.90 14.98
C GLY A 50 9.33 -6.73 14.33
N LYS A 51 10.07 -5.72 13.89
CA LYS A 51 9.53 -4.56 13.14
C LYS A 51 9.57 -4.74 11.62
N ASP A 52 10.40 -5.66 11.14
CA ASP A 52 10.61 -5.88 9.71
C ASP A 52 9.62 -6.93 9.19
N LEU A 53 9.29 -6.83 7.91
CA LEU A 53 8.39 -7.74 7.23
C LEU A 53 9.19 -8.69 6.34
N ASN A 54 9.18 -9.98 6.65
CA ASN A 54 9.80 -11.00 5.81
C ASN A 54 8.75 -11.58 4.84
N LEU A 55 9.06 -11.53 3.55
CA LEU A 55 8.22 -11.95 2.45
C LEU A 55 8.84 -13.18 1.75
N SER A 56 8.13 -14.30 1.83
CA SER A 56 8.43 -15.49 1.02
C SER A 56 7.53 -15.47 -0.23
N LEU A 57 8.07 -14.98 -1.36
CA LEU A 57 7.31 -14.80 -2.62
C LEU A 57 7.74 -15.77 -3.74
N GLY A 58 8.40 -16.88 -3.36
CA GLY A 58 8.97 -17.85 -4.32
C GLY A 58 10.29 -17.40 -4.95
N PHE A 59 10.96 -16.40 -4.38
CA PHE A 59 12.37 -16.11 -4.66
C PHE A 59 13.27 -17.09 -3.90
N SER A 60 14.49 -17.31 -4.38
CA SER A 60 15.46 -18.20 -3.73
C SER A 60 15.90 -17.73 -2.34
N HIS A 61 15.80 -16.42 -2.08
CA HIS A 61 16.14 -15.79 -0.80
C HIS A 61 14.92 -15.01 -0.28
N PRO A 62 14.70 -14.98 1.04
CA PRO A 62 13.62 -14.18 1.63
C PRO A 62 13.85 -12.69 1.39
N VAL A 63 12.77 -11.97 1.09
CA VAL A 63 12.82 -10.51 0.94
C VAL A 63 12.42 -9.88 2.27
N VAL A 64 13.37 -9.22 2.93
CA VAL A 64 13.13 -8.47 4.17
C VAL A 64 12.82 -7.02 3.80
N PHE A 65 11.64 -6.54 4.19
CA PHE A 65 11.22 -5.17 4.03
C PHE A 65 11.26 -4.45 5.38
N GLN A 66 12.07 -3.40 5.47
CA GLN A 66 12.18 -2.59 6.68
C GLN A 66 11.07 -1.54 6.70
N ALA A 67 10.29 -1.53 7.79
CA ALA A 67 9.25 -0.53 7.97
C ALA A 67 9.89 0.85 8.25
N PRO A 68 9.55 1.91 7.49
CA PRO A 68 9.98 3.25 7.82
C PRO A 68 9.32 3.74 9.12
N GLU A 69 9.92 4.74 9.76
CA GLU A 69 9.41 5.30 11.01
C GLU A 69 7.97 5.82 10.85
N GLY A 70 7.14 5.61 11.88
CA GLY A 70 5.73 6.04 11.88
C GLY A 70 4.75 5.10 11.16
N ILE A 71 5.23 4.00 10.56
CA ILE A 71 4.38 2.96 9.97
C ILE A 71 4.46 1.67 10.79
N THR A 72 3.29 1.11 11.07
CA THR A 72 3.15 -0.19 11.71
C THR A 72 2.70 -1.22 10.66
N LEU A 73 3.42 -2.33 10.60
CA LEU A 73 3.07 -3.48 9.77
C LEU A 73 2.53 -4.58 10.67
N ALA A 74 1.42 -5.18 10.27
CA ALA A 74 0.84 -6.33 10.95
C ALA A 74 0.45 -7.40 9.93
N THR A 75 0.67 -8.66 10.28
CA THR A 75 0.26 -9.82 9.46
C THR A 75 -0.76 -10.65 10.25
N PRO A 76 -2.07 -10.33 10.15
CA PRO A 76 -3.11 -11.05 10.91
C PRO A 76 -3.23 -12.50 10.42
N SER A 77 -3.01 -12.71 9.13
CA SER A 77 -2.85 -14.01 8.50
C SER A 77 -1.52 -14.04 7.74
N GLN A 78 -0.98 -15.23 7.50
CA GLN A 78 0.24 -15.39 6.68
C GLN A 78 0.05 -14.88 5.24
N THR A 79 -1.20 -14.75 4.77
CA THR A 79 -1.56 -14.27 3.43
C THR A 79 -2.03 -12.82 3.40
N GLU A 80 -2.02 -12.12 4.53
CA GLU A 80 -2.53 -10.75 4.64
C GLU A 80 -1.51 -9.84 5.31
N ILE A 81 -1.36 -8.63 4.77
CA ILE A 81 -0.52 -7.58 5.35
C ILE A 81 -1.39 -6.33 5.56
N LEU A 82 -1.41 -5.86 6.79
CA LEU A 82 -1.99 -4.59 7.20
C LEU A 82 -0.88 -3.57 7.34
N VAL A 83 -0.95 -2.50 6.55
CA VAL A 83 -0.09 -1.33 6.67
C VAL A 83 -0.90 -0.23 7.34
N THR A 84 -0.50 0.16 8.56
CA THR A 84 -1.16 1.23 9.32
C THR A 84 -0.21 2.39 9.61
N GLY A 85 -0.74 3.60 9.68
CA GLY A 85 0.05 4.80 10.00
C GLY A 85 -0.80 6.06 10.01
N ALA A 86 -0.22 7.16 10.51
CA ALA A 86 -0.90 8.45 10.58
C ALA A 86 -0.89 9.21 9.24
N ASP A 87 0.14 9.03 8.42
CA ASP A 87 0.26 9.70 7.13
C ASP A 87 -0.23 8.83 5.97
N LYS A 88 -1.27 9.30 5.27
CA LYS A 88 -1.86 8.66 4.09
C LYS A 88 -0.85 8.47 2.95
N GLN A 89 0.08 9.42 2.76
CA GLN A 89 1.07 9.35 1.68
C GLN A 89 2.08 8.24 1.95
N GLN A 90 2.67 8.24 3.15
CA GLN A 90 3.64 7.22 3.54
C GLN A 90 3.02 5.82 3.56
N VAL A 91 1.79 5.67 4.10
CA VAL A 91 1.09 4.37 4.11
C VAL A 91 0.87 3.86 2.68
N GLY A 92 0.50 4.76 1.76
CA GLY A 92 0.35 4.42 0.34
C GLY A 92 1.69 4.05 -0.32
N GLU A 93 2.76 4.78 -0.02
CA GLU A 93 4.09 4.52 -0.56
C GLU A 93 4.64 3.17 -0.10
N VAL A 94 4.53 2.87 1.20
CA VAL A 94 4.96 1.57 1.75
C VAL A 94 4.16 0.44 1.15
N ALA A 95 2.83 0.57 1.06
CA ALA A 95 2.01 -0.45 0.44
C ALA A 95 2.37 -0.65 -1.05
N ALA A 96 2.69 0.42 -1.78
CA ALA A 96 3.14 0.37 -3.16
C ALA A 96 4.51 -0.31 -3.31
N LYS A 97 5.47 -0.03 -2.41
CA LYS A 97 6.78 -0.70 -2.36
C LYS A 97 6.64 -2.21 -2.12
N ILE A 98 5.80 -2.60 -1.16
CA ILE A 98 5.51 -4.02 -0.89
C ILE A 98 4.90 -4.68 -2.13
N ARG A 99 3.92 -4.03 -2.77
CA ARG A 99 3.31 -4.52 -4.02
C ARG A 99 4.31 -4.64 -5.18
N ALA A 100 5.31 -3.76 -5.24
CA ALA A 100 6.28 -3.74 -6.34
C ALA A 100 7.17 -5.00 -6.38
N PHE A 101 7.41 -5.67 -5.24
CA PHE A 101 8.21 -6.90 -5.20
C PHE A 101 7.63 -8.04 -6.04
N ARG A 102 6.30 -8.19 -6.02
CA ARG A 102 5.59 -9.16 -6.87
C ARG A 102 4.23 -8.63 -7.29
N LYS A 103 4.22 -7.90 -8.40
CA LYS A 103 2.97 -7.40 -9.00
C LYS A 103 2.03 -8.56 -9.37
N PRO A 104 0.71 -8.37 -9.30
CA PRO A 104 -0.24 -9.39 -9.70
C PRO A 104 -0.08 -9.77 -11.17
N GLU A 105 0.06 -11.06 -11.45
CA GLU A 105 0.19 -11.59 -12.81
C GLU A 105 -1.15 -11.53 -13.57
N PRO A 106 -1.12 -11.25 -14.88
CA PRO A 106 -2.33 -11.08 -15.69
C PRO A 106 -3.06 -12.39 -16.01
N TYR A 107 -2.53 -13.57 -15.65
CA TYR A 107 -3.17 -14.85 -15.98
C TYR A 107 -3.87 -15.46 -14.76
N LYS A 108 -3.10 -15.74 -13.70
CA LYS A 108 -3.59 -16.41 -12.48
C LYS A 108 -3.77 -15.45 -11.29
N GLY A 109 -3.51 -14.15 -11.48
CA GLY A 109 -3.60 -13.15 -10.41
C GLY A 109 -2.64 -13.40 -9.25
N LYS A 110 -1.56 -14.16 -9.48
CA LYS A 110 -0.56 -14.48 -8.44
C LYS A 110 0.28 -13.24 -8.15
N GLY A 111 0.56 -12.98 -6.89
CA GLY A 111 1.32 -11.83 -6.41
C GLY A 111 0.63 -11.11 -5.27
N ILE A 112 1.07 -9.88 -5.02
CA ILE A 112 0.57 -9.02 -3.95
C ILE A 112 -0.43 -8.04 -4.57
N ARG A 113 -1.67 -8.04 -4.09
CA ARG A 113 -2.75 -7.15 -4.55
C ARG A 113 -3.30 -6.32 -3.39
N TYR A 114 -3.98 -5.22 -3.69
CA TYR A 114 -4.80 -4.60 -2.65
C TYR A 114 -6.05 -5.44 -2.38
N SER A 115 -6.53 -5.43 -1.14
CA SER A 115 -7.79 -6.10 -0.80
C SER A 115 -8.94 -5.52 -1.63
N GLY A 116 -9.67 -6.40 -2.32
CA GLY A 116 -10.75 -6.00 -3.23
C GLY A 116 -10.32 -5.43 -4.60
N GLU A 117 -9.03 -5.43 -4.95
CA GLU A 117 -8.58 -4.99 -6.27
C GLU A 117 -8.99 -5.98 -7.37
N LYS A 118 -9.77 -5.49 -8.36
CA LYS A 118 -10.14 -6.29 -9.54
C LYS A 118 -8.99 -6.34 -10.53
N ILE A 119 -8.36 -7.51 -10.66
CA ILE A 119 -7.31 -7.77 -11.65
C ILE A 119 -7.95 -8.20 -12.97
N ILE A 120 -7.61 -7.53 -14.06
CA ILE A 120 -8.03 -7.94 -15.41
C ILE A 120 -7.21 -9.17 -15.79
N MET A 121 -7.87 -10.33 -15.81
CA MET A 121 -7.24 -11.59 -16.19
C MET A 121 -7.36 -11.80 -17.70
N LYS A 122 -6.25 -12.16 -18.33
CA LYS A 122 -6.22 -12.72 -19.68
C LYS A 122 -6.43 -14.22 -19.58
N GLU A 123 -7.25 -14.76 -20.48
CA GLU A 123 -7.45 -16.20 -20.56
C GLU A 123 -6.11 -16.88 -20.86
N ALA A 124 -5.78 -17.90 -20.07
CA ALA A 124 -4.68 -18.79 -20.40
C ALA A 124 -5.06 -19.62 -21.64
N LYS A 125 -4.06 -20.04 -22.41
CA LYS A 125 -4.24 -20.96 -23.53
C LYS A 125 -4.96 -22.21 -23.01
N LYS A 126 -6.19 -22.46 -23.47
CA LYS A 126 -6.84 -23.78 -23.34
C LYS A 126 -5.89 -24.79 -23.97
N ALA A 127 -5.35 -25.68 -23.16
CA ALA A 127 -4.76 -26.93 -23.64
C ALA A 127 -5.90 -27.91 -23.92
#